data_AF-A0A9N7QM74-F1
#
_entry.id   AF-A0A9N7QM74-F1
#
_cell.length_a   1.000
_cell.length_b   1.000
_cell.length_c   1.000
_cell.angle_alpha   90.00
_cell.angle_beta   90.00
_cell.angle_gamma   90.00
#
_symmetry.space_group_name_H-M   'P 1'
#
loop_
_entity.id
_entity.type
_entity.pdbx_description
1 polymer ?
#
loop_
_entity_poly.entity_id
_entity_poly.type
_entity_poly.pdbx_seq_one_letter_code
_entity_poly.pdbx_strand_id
1 'polypeptide(L)'
;MSQSQPRHAAPNPKRSIKSLRTVRFWTAPVVITLALMSALAALYLGGILNPTTNLRQFPIALVNEDAGPAGKQIVDGIVAGLDKNKFDVRVVDHEQAQRLLDRAQVYGSAVIPPTFSSQLRDFAVSAVQPGSTDRPVITISTNPRAGTLGASIAGHTLTQAMAAANSKVGERVTAEVAAQTGGAPLSGASALGPASPIDVKTTVYNPLPNGTGNGLSAFYYALLLLLAGFTGSIMVSTLVDSLLGYVPAEFGPVYRFAEQVNISRFRTLLLKWGLMTVLALLTSAVYMAIAHGLGMPIPAGWKLWLYGVFAITAVGVTSSSLIAVLGSMGLLASMLVFVILGLPSAGATVPLEAVPPFFRWLAKFEPMHQVFLGVRSLLYLNGQPESGLSHALLMTAIGLVIGLLLGGLTTHLYDRKGFHRIPGAVEMAIAAEHQAQHQAKERARDRDSTESSSEET
;
A
#
# COMPACT_ATOMS: atom_id res chain seq x y z
N MET A 1 -57.07 12.98 -14.58
CA MET A 1 -56.53 11.81 -13.83
C MET A 1 -55.25 11.37 -14.53
N SER A 2 -54.09 11.64 -13.93
CA SER A 2 -52.78 11.29 -14.49
C SER A 2 -52.45 9.84 -14.13
N GLN A 3 -52.47 8.93 -15.11
CA GLN A 3 -52.07 7.54 -14.88
C GLN A 3 -50.56 7.44 -14.69
N SER A 4 -50.14 6.98 -13.52
CA SER A 4 -48.75 6.63 -13.19
C SER A 4 -48.34 5.38 -13.96
N GLN A 5 -47.43 5.52 -14.92
CA GLN A 5 -46.80 4.37 -15.59
C GLN A 5 -46.00 3.52 -14.58
N PRO A 6 -46.17 2.19 -14.54
CA PRO A 6 -45.38 1.32 -13.69
C PRO A 6 -43.94 1.24 -14.19
N ARG A 7 -42.98 1.56 -13.32
CA ARG A 7 -41.54 1.74 -13.62
C ARG A 7 -40.77 0.42 -13.89
N HIS A 8 -41.42 -0.74 -13.84
CA HIS A 8 -40.75 -2.04 -13.90
C HIS A 8 -41.51 -3.02 -14.82
N ALA A 9 -41.13 -3.04 -16.11
CA ALA A 9 -41.53 -4.09 -17.05
C ALA A 9 -40.46 -5.20 -17.08
N ALA A 10 -40.88 -6.47 -17.06
CA ALA A 10 -39.98 -7.61 -17.16
C ALA A 10 -39.18 -7.60 -18.49
N PRO A 11 -37.91 -8.05 -18.51
CA PRO A 11 -37.12 -8.07 -19.74
C PRO A 11 -37.75 -9.04 -20.75
N ASN A 12 -38.11 -8.55 -21.93
CA ASN A 12 -38.63 -9.40 -23.00
C ASN A 12 -37.56 -10.46 -23.38
N PRO A 13 -37.84 -11.78 -23.23
CA PRO A 13 -36.89 -12.85 -23.49
C PRO A 13 -36.47 -12.93 -24.98
N LYS A 14 -37.20 -12.25 -25.86
CA LYS A 14 -36.88 -12.08 -27.28
C LYS A 14 -36.25 -10.71 -27.60
N ARG A 15 -35.77 -9.94 -26.62
CA ARG A 15 -34.99 -8.68 -26.81
C ARG A 15 -33.58 -8.96 -27.35
N SER A 16 -33.59 -9.59 -28.51
CA SER A 16 -32.73 -9.53 -29.68
C SER A 16 -31.22 -9.71 -29.51
N ILE A 17 -30.77 -10.84 -30.08
CA ILE A 17 -29.46 -11.09 -30.70
C ILE A 17 -28.99 -9.94 -31.63
N LYS A 18 -29.85 -8.97 -31.99
CA LYS A 18 -29.47 -7.75 -32.72
C LYS A 18 -28.60 -6.79 -31.92
N SER A 19 -28.64 -6.79 -30.58
CA SER A 19 -27.73 -5.95 -29.76
C SER A 19 -26.26 -6.35 -29.98
N LEU A 20 -26.00 -7.65 -30.13
CA LEU A 20 -24.70 -8.24 -30.49
C LEU A 20 -24.19 -7.80 -31.88
N ARG A 21 -25.02 -7.18 -32.72
CA ARG A 21 -24.58 -6.67 -34.04
C ARG A 21 -24.23 -5.19 -34.03
N THR A 22 -24.43 -4.50 -32.91
CA THR A 22 -24.17 -3.06 -32.82
C THR A 22 -22.69 -2.82 -32.51
N VAL A 23 -22.02 -1.96 -33.28
CA VAL A 23 -20.60 -1.62 -33.04
C VAL A 23 -20.39 -1.18 -31.58
N ARG A 24 -21.30 -0.38 -31.02
CA ARG A 24 -21.26 0.08 -29.62
C ARG A 24 -21.26 -1.04 -28.58
N PHE A 25 -21.90 -2.18 -28.86
CA PHE A 25 -21.93 -3.33 -27.95
C PHE A 25 -20.53 -3.95 -27.82
N TRP A 26 -19.75 -3.98 -28.89
CA TRP A 26 -18.38 -4.49 -28.89
C TRP A 26 -17.34 -3.43 -28.52
N THR A 27 -17.48 -2.21 -29.05
CA THR A 27 -16.48 -1.17 -28.84
C THR A 27 -16.49 -0.62 -27.42
N ALA A 28 -17.65 -0.48 -26.76
CA ALA A 28 -17.68 0.11 -25.43
C ALA A 28 -16.95 -0.74 -24.37
N PRO A 29 -17.19 -2.06 -24.22
CA PRO A 29 -16.44 -2.89 -23.26
C PRO A 29 -14.94 -2.94 -23.60
N VAL A 30 -14.59 -3.04 -24.89
CA VAL A 30 -13.19 -3.09 -25.33
C VAL A 30 -12.46 -1.78 -25.02
N VAL A 31 -13.03 -0.64 -25.40
CA VAL A 31 -12.40 0.67 -25.19
C VAL A 31 -12.31 1.01 -23.70
N ILE A 32 -13.37 0.74 -22.91
CA ILE A 32 -13.36 0.98 -21.47
C ILE A 32 -12.30 0.10 -20.78
N THR A 33 -12.25 -1.19 -21.13
CA THR A 33 -11.27 -2.12 -20.55
C THR A 33 -9.86 -1.76 -20.97
N LEU A 34 -9.64 -1.43 -22.25
CA LEU A 34 -8.33 -1.00 -22.74
C LEU A 34 -7.88 0.28 -22.04
N ALA A 35 -8.74 1.29 -21.91
CA ALA A 35 -8.44 2.52 -21.19
C ALA A 35 -8.07 2.24 -19.72
N LEU A 36 -8.82 1.36 -19.04
CA LEU A 36 -8.52 0.95 -17.67
C LEU A 36 -7.17 0.23 -17.56
N MET A 37 -6.89 -0.73 -18.44
CA MET A 37 -5.63 -1.49 -18.44
C MET A 37 -4.43 -0.63 -18.83
N SER A 38 -4.60 0.31 -19.77
CA SER A 38 -3.57 1.29 -20.13
C SER A 38 -3.30 2.25 -18.97
N ALA A 39 -4.34 2.71 -18.26
CA ALA A 39 -4.18 3.52 -17.06
C ALA A 39 -3.44 2.74 -15.96
N LEU A 40 -3.78 1.48 -15.75
CA LEU A 40 -3.10 0.58 -14.81
C LEU A 40 -1.61 0.45 -15.14
N ALA A 41 -1.28 0.16 -16.41
CA ALA A 41 0.09 0.05 -16.86
C ALA A 41 0.85 1.37 -16.68
N ALA A 42 0.26 2.50 -17.06
CA ALA A 42 0.86 3.82 -16.90
C ALA A 42 1.13 4.16 -15.42
N LEU A 43 0.20 3.83 -14.52
CA LEU A 43 0.36 4.07 -13.08
C LEU A 43 1.46 3.18 -12.48
N TYR A 44 1.48 1.89 -12.84
CA TYR A 44 2.43 0.94 -12.25
C TYR A 44 3.85 1.20 -12.74
N LEU A 45 4.03 1.36 -14.06
CA LEU A 45 5.34 1.62 -14.64
C LEU A 45 5.80 3.05 -14.32
N GLY A 46 4.90 4.03 -14.40
CA GLY A 46 5.21 5.43 -14.12
C GLY A 46 5.69 5.66 -12.68
N GLY A 47 5.23 4.85 -11.73
CA GLY A 47 5.68 4.91 -10.34
C GLY A 47 7.11 4.42 -10.10
N ILE A 48 7.61 3.47 -10.91
CA ILE A 48 8.84 2.72 -10.59
C ILE A 48 10.02 2.94 -11.54
N LEU A 49 9.78 3.35 -12.79
CA LEU A 49 10.82 3.29 -13.83
C LEU A 49 12.01 4.23 -13.61
N ASN A 50 11.81 5.41 -13.01
CA ASN A 50 12.85 6.45 -12.93
C ASN A 50 13.05 7.01 -11.51
N PRO A 51 13.53 6.20 -10.54
CA PRO A 51 13.60 6.60 -9.14
C PRO A 51 14.60 7.75 -8.89
N THR A 52 15.74 7.75 -9.59
CA THR A 52 16.79 8.76 -9.41
C THR A 52 16.39 10.14 -9.92
N THR A 53 15.59 10.22 -10.99
CA THR A 53 15.10 11.49 -11.54
C THR A 53 14.06 12.16 -10.65
N ASN A 54 13.27 11.34 -9.94
CA ASN A 54 12.20 11.78 -9.06
C ASN A 54 12.64 11.97 -7.61
N LEU A 55 13.94 11.80 -7.33
CA LEU A 55 14.49 11.95 -5.99
C LEU A 55 14.22 13.36 -5.45
N ARG A 56 13.52 13.46 -4.32
CA ARG A 56 13.16 14.71 -3.64
C ARG A 56 13.11 14.51 -2.15
N GLN A 57 13.84 15.35 -1.41
CA GLN A 57 13.89 15.33 0.07
C GLN A 57 14.24 13.94 0.64
N PHE A 58 15.16 13.22 -0.02
CA PHE A 58 15.58 11.89 0.37
C PHE A 58 16.40 11.92 1.69
N PRO A 59 15.92 11.30 2.77
CA PRO A 59 16.48 11.51 4.10
C PRO A 59 17.73 10.65 4.37
N ILE A 60 18.82 11.34 4.71
CA ILE A 60 20.09 10.74 5.16
C ILE A 60 20.59 11.47 6.41
N ALA A 61 21.27 10.76 7.30
CA ALA A 61 21.84 11.35 8.51
C ALA A 61 23.36 11.54 8.40
N LEU A 62 23.86 12.64 8.95
CA LEU A 62 25.28 12.88 9.18
C LEU A 62 25.51 13.04 10.68
N VAL A 63 26.49 12.32 11.21
CA VAL A 63 26.88 12.41 12.61
C VAL A 63 28.33 12.86 12.66
N ASN A 64 28.57 13.95 13.39
CA ASN A 64 29.91 14.43 13.69
C ASN A 64 30.18 14.34 15.18
N GLU A 65 30.95 13.33 15.58
CA GLU A 65 31.43 13.20 16.96
C GLU A 65 32.82 13.82 17.14
N ASP A 66 33.48 14.21 16.04
CA ASP A 66 34.83 14.80 16.05
C ASP A 66 34.86 16.11 16.83
N ALA A 67 35.78 16.18 17.80
CA ALA A 67 36.02 17.39 18.58
C ALA A 67 36.84 18.45 17.81
N GLY A 68 37.49 18.05 16.71
CA GLY A 68 38.34 18.93 15.92
C GLY A 68 37.67 19.57 14.69
N PRO A 69 38.42 20.40 13.95
CA PRO A 69 37.89 21.16 12.82
C PRO A 69 37.65 20.32 11.56
N ALA A 70 38.33 19.18 11.39
CA ALA A 70 38.27 18.39 10.16
C ALA A 70 36.89 17.72 9.98
N GLY A 71 36.29 17.20 11.06
CA GLY A 71 34.94 16.62 11.01
C GLY A 71 33.88 17.65 10.59
N LYS A 72 33.96 18.87 11.15
CA LYS A 72 33.06 19.97 10.75
C LYS A 72 33.21 20.33 9.28
N GLN A 73 34.45 20.41 8.77
CA GLN A 73 34.69 20.69 7.35
C GLN A 73 34.12 19.63 6.42
N ILE A 74 34.16 18.35 6.81
CA ILE A 74 33.56 17.25 6.05
C ILE A 74 32.04 17.41 6.01
N VAL A 75 31.40 17.64 7.16
CA VAL A 75 29.95 17.86 7.21
C VAL A 75 29.55 19.05 6.35
N ASP A 76 30.21 20.20 6.50
CA ASP A 76 29.92 21.40 5.73
C ASP A 76 30.12 21.15 4.22
N GLY A 77 31.17 20.42 3.85
CA GLY A 77 31.47 20.04 2.47
C GLY A 77 30.40 19.13 1.85
N ILE A 78 29.86 18.18 2.62
CA ILE A 78 28.80 17.27 2.16
C ILE A 78 27.47 18.02 2.04
N VAL A 79 27.11 18.82 3.05
CA VAL A 79 25.87 19.61 3.04
C VAL A 79 25.86 20.63 1.90
N ALA A 80 27.01 21.22 1.58
CA ALA A 80 27.15 22.12 0.44
C ALA A 80 27.21 21.39 -0.92
N GLY A 81 27.74 20.17 -0.96
CA GLY A 81 27.93 19.39 -2.19
C GLY A 81 26.69 18.62 -2.65
N LEU A 82 25.75 18.31 -1.76
CA LEU A 82 24.52 17.61 -2.10
C LEU A 82 23.41 18.57 -2.53
N ASP A 83 22.64 18.15 -3.55
CA ASP A 83 21.48 18.90 -4.04
C ASP A 83 20.37 18.94 -2.98
N LYS A 84 20.13 20.12 -2.40
CA LYS A 84 19.12 20.37 -1.35
C LYS A 84 17.69 20.05 -1.79
N ASN A 85 17.40 20.03 -3.09
CA ASN A 85 16.08 19.64 -3.58
C ASN A 85 15.91 18.12 -3.60
N LYS A 86 17.01 17.37 -3.72
CA LYS A 86 17.03 15.90 -3.80
C LYS A 86 17.22 15.25 -2.44
N PHE A 87 18.08 15.80 -1.60
CA PHE A 87 18.47 15.18 -0.32
C PHE A 87 18.07 16.04 0.87
N ASP A 88 17.46 15.40 1.86
CA ASP A 88 17.23 15.94 3.19
C ASP A 88 18.36 15.46 4.10
N VAL A 89 19.41 16.28 4.24
CA VAL A 89 20.61 15.95 5.01
C VAL A 89 20.41 16.42 6.45
N ARG A 90 20.26 15.45 7.36
CA ARG A 90 20.03 15.72 8.79
C ARG A 90 21.34 15.57 9.56
N VAL A 91 21.93 16.70 9.97
CA VAL A 91 23.08 16.70 10.87
C VAL A 91 22.58 16.55 12.31
N VAL A 92 22.92 15.43 12.94
CA VAL A 92 22.37 15.02 14.25
C VAL A 92 23.45 14.37 15.11
N ASP A 93 23.18 14.24 16.40
CA ASP A 93 24.04 13.45 17.29
C ASP A 93 23.90 11.94 17.06
N HIS A 94 24.79 11.17 17.68
CA HIS A 94 24.86 9.71 17.51
C HIS A 94 23.56 9.02 17.93
N GLU A 95 23.00 9.38 19.08
CA GLU A 95 21.76 8.77 19.59
C GLU A 95 20.56 9.07 18.69
N GLN A 96 20.47 10.30 18.20
CA GLN A 96 19.40 10.73 17.31
C GLN A 96 19.53 10.04 15.95
N ALA A 97 20.73 9.85 15.42
CA ALA A 97 20.93 9.04 14.22
C ALA A 97 20.46 7.59 14.41
N GLN A 98 20.80 6.96 15.54
CA GLN A 98 20.30 5.62 15.87
C GLN A 98 18.77 5.59 15.95
N ARG A 99 18.14 6.54 16.65
CA ARG A 99 16.67 6.65 16.71
C ARG A 99 16.05 6.81 15.31
N LEU A 100 16.64 7.63 14.45
CA LEU A 100 16.17 7.81 13.06
C LEU A 100 16.28 6.52 12.23
N LEU A 101 17.37 5.75 12.41
CA LEU A 101 17.58 4.47 11.75
C LEU A 101 16.59 3.40 12.26
N ASP A 102 16.44 3.26 13.58
CA ASP A 102 15.52 2.30 14.21
C ASP A 102 14.05 2.54 13.83
N ARG A 103 13.69 3.80 13.57
CA ARG A 103 12.34 4.20 13.15
C ARG A 103 12.16 4.22 11.63
N ALA A 104 13.17 3.82 10.86
CA ALA A 104 13.16 3.86 9.40
C ALA A 104 12.85 5.26 8.82
N GLN A 105 13.28 6.32 9.51
CA GLN A 105 13.09 7.72 9.10
C GLN A 105 14.25 8.26 8.24
N VAL A 106 15.37 7.54 8.19
CA VAL A 106 16.50 7.77 7.29
C VAL A 106 16.94 6.45 6.66
N TYR A 107 17.42 6.50 5.42
CA TYR A 107 17.86 5.32 4.66
C TYR A 107 19.32 4.94 4.92
N GLY A 108 20.09 5.84 5.52
CA GLY A 108 21.43 5.57 5.99
C GLY A 108 22.01 6.75 6.77
N SER A 109 23.13 6.50 7.44
CA SER A 109 23.91 7.52 8.14
C SER A 109 25.38 7.42 7.79
N ALA A 110 26.11 8.52 7.92
CA ALA A 110 27.57 8.50 7.97
C ALA A 110 28.06 9.10 9.29
N VAL A 111 28.97 8.40 9.96
CA VAL A 111 29.46 8.74 11.29
C VAL A 111 30.95 9.06 11.22
N ILE A 112 31.29 10.28 11.63
CA ILE A 112 32.66 10.76 11.82
C ILE A 112 33.04 10.52 13.29
N PRO A 113 34.09 9.72 13.59
CA PRO A 113 34.43 9.33 14.94
C PRO A 113 34.99 10.50 15.77
N PRO A 114 34.97 10.40 17.12
CA PRO A 114 35.39 11.48 18.00
C PRO A 114 36.87 11.88 17.89
N THR A 115 37.71 10.95 17.45
CA THR A 115 39.16 11.11 17.29
C THR A 115 39.56 11.36 15.82
N PHE A 116 38.62 11.74 14.96
CA PHE A 116 38.86 11.88 13.53
C PHE A 116 39.96 12.93 13.22
N SER A 117 39.85 14.14 13.77
CA SER A 117 40.83 15.21 13.53
C SER A 117 42.21 14.89 14.12
N SER A 118 42.28 14.18 15.25
CA SER A 118 43.58 13.75 15.80
C SER A 118 44.22 12.67 14.92
N GLN A 119 43.47 11.62 14.56
CA GLN A 119 43.96 10.54 13.70
C GLN A 119 44.38 11.04 12.32
N LEU A 120 43.67 12.02 11.76
CA LEU A 120 44.03 12.62 10.49
C LEU A 120 45.38 13.35 10.57
N ARG A 121 45.63 14.08 11.66
CA ARG A 121 46.92 14.76 11.90
C ARG A 121 48.04 13.76 12.13
N ASP A 122 47.80 12.76 12.97
CA ASP A 122 48.79 11.71 13.26
C ASP A 122 49.15 10.95 11.97
N PHE A 123 48.15 10.65 11.13
CA PHE A 123 48.35 10.06 9.82
C PHE A 123 49.15 10.97 8.89
N ALA A 124 48.87 12.28 8.85
CA ALA A 124 49.65 13.24 8.07
C ALA A 124 51.12 13.31 8.52
N VAL A 125 51.38 13.29 9.82
CA VAL A 125 52.75 13.29 10.39
C VAL A 125 53.49 11.98 10.06
N SER A 126 52.79 10.85 10.08
CA SER A 126 53.37 9.54 9.74
C SER A 126 53.85 9.45 8.28
N ALA A 127 53.38 10.33 7.39
CA ALA A 127 53.88 10.43 6.03
C ALA A 127 55.31 11.01 5.97
N VAL A 128 55.74 11.75 7.00
CA VAL A 128 57.06 12.41 7.09
C VAL A 128 57.98 11.71 8.08
N GLN A 129 57.44 11.10 9.14
CA GLN A 129 58.18 10.34 10.13
C GLN A 129 57.75 8.87 10.14
N PRO A 130 58.68 7.89 10.09
CA PRO A 130 58.33 6.48 10.12
C PRO A 130 57.57 6.11 11.39
N GLY A 131 56.26 5.91 11.27
CA GLY A 131 55.36 5.41 12.30
C GLY A 131 54.16 4.75 11.63
N SER A 132 53.71 3.60 12.14
CA SER A 132 52.49 2.97 11.62
C SER A 132 51.28 3.63 12.26
N THR A 133 50.63 4.52 11.53
CA THR A 133 49.36 5.11 11.97
C THR A 133 48.26 4.71 10.99
N ASP A 134 47.16 4.18 11.52
CA ASP A 134 46.00 3.82 10.72
C ASP A 134 45.30 5.08 10.19
N ARG A 135 44.65 4.93 9.02
CA ARG A 135 43.82 5.99 8.45
C ARG A 135 42.58 6.21 9.33
N PRO A 136 42.12 7.46 9.53
CA PRO A 136 40.82 7.70 10.13
C PRO A 136 39.70 7.04 9.32
N VAL A 137 38.84 6.31 10.02
CA VAL A 137 37.72 5.55 9.41
C VAL A 137 36.40 6.30 9.60
N ILE A 138 35.73 6.61 8.49
CA ILE A 138 34.33 7.06 8.50
C ILE A 138 33.44 5.87 8.21
N THR A 139 32.43 5.65 9.05
CA THR A 139 31.50 4.53 8.88
C THR A 139 30.20 4.99 8.25
N ILE A 140 29.84 4.40 7.12
CA ILE A 140 28.52 4.53 6.49
C ILE A 140 27.67 3.35 6.92
N SER A 141 26.48 3.62 7.44
CA SER A 141 25.52 2.63 7.90
C SER A 141 24.26 2.70 7.05
N THR A 142 23.98 1.65 6.27
CA THR A 142 22.78 1.55 5.41
C THR A 142 21.62 0.88 6.13
N ASN A 143 20.37 1.30 5.86
CA ASN A 143 19.19 0.83 6.58
C ASN A 143 18.21 0.05 5.69
N PRO A 144 18.47 -1.24 5.38
CA PRO A 144 17.60 -2.02 4.51
C PRO A 144 16.21 -2.29 5.11
N ARG A 145 16.03 -2.13 6.43
CA ARG A 145 14.71 -2.23 7.10
C ARG A 145 13.81 -1.05 6.76
N ALA A 146 14.36 0.11 6.41
CA ALA A 146 13.61 1.24 5.86
C ALA A 146 13.18 1.00 4.40
N GLY A 147 13.98 0.26 3.64
CA GLY A 147 13.72 -0.13 2.28
C GLY A 147 15.04 -0.38 1.54
N THR A 148 15.11 -1.45 0.77
CA THR A 148 16.38 -1.91 0.18
C THR A 148 16.89 -1.01 -0.93
N LEU A 149 16.03 -0.57 -1.84
CA LEU A 149 16.41 0.39 -2.87
C LEU A 149 16.84 1.72 -2.24
N GLY A 150 16.12 2.20 -1.23
CA GLY A 150 16.50 3.39 -0.47
C GLY A 150 17.85 3.25 0.21
N ALA A 151 18.10 2.14 0.91
CA ALA A 151 19.38 1.86 1.54
C ALA A 151 20.54 1.83 0.53
N SER A 152 20.32 1.28 -0.66
CA SER A 152 21.29 1.29 -1.75
C SER A 152 21.56 2.70 -2.28
N ILE A 153 20.51 3.51 -2.53
CA ILE A 153 20.64 4.92 -2.94
C ILE A 153 21.42 5.72 -1.89
N ALA A 154 21.10 5.54 -0.60
CA ALA A 154 21.78 6.20 0.51
C ALA A 154 23.26 5.81 0.58
N GLY A 155 23.56 4.50 0.51
CA GLY A 155 24.92 3.99 0.52
C GLY A 155 25.76 4.55 -0.62
N HIS A 156 25.26 4.47 -1.87
CA HIS A 156 25.97 5.03 -3.02
C HIS A 156 26.19 6.55 -2.91
N THR A 157 25.17 7.29 -2.47
CA THR A 157 25.25 8.75 -2.32
C THR A 157 26.27 9.14 -1.26
N LEU A 158 26.20 8.52 -0.07
CA LEU A 158 27.12 8.81 1.03
C LEU A 158 28.56 8.41 0.67
N THR A 159 28.76 7.27 0.01
CA THR A 159 30.10 6.85 -0.45
C THR A 159 30.67 7.83 -1.47
N GLN A 160 29.87 8.29 -2.43
CA GLN A 160 30.31 9.30 -3.40
C GLN A 160 30.62 10.64 -2.75
N ALA A 161 29.78 11.09 -1.80
CA ALA A 161 30.02 12.31 -1.05
C ALA A 161 31.29 12.22 -0.19
N MET A 162 31.54 11.07 0.44
CA MET A 162 32.77 10.82 1.20
C MET A 162 34.00 10.72 0.31
N ALA A 163 33.91 10.14 -0.88
CA ALA A 163 35.01 10.14 -1.84
C ALA A 163 35.39 11.58 -2.27
N ALA A 164 34.40 12.43 -2.53
CA ALA A 164 34.63 13.84 -2.85
C ALA A 164 35.24 14.62 -1.67
N ALA A 165 34.78 14.34 -0.44
CA ALA A 165 35.36 14.93 0.77
C ALA A 165 36.80 14.44 0.99
N ASN A 166 37.07 13.14 0.79
CA ASN A 166 38.39 12.54 0.93
C ASN A 166 39.40 13.16 -0.05
N SER A 167 39.00 13.42 -1.30
CA SER A 167 39.84 14.12 -2.27
C SER A 167 40.23 15.52 -1.79
N LYS A 168 39.26 16.31 -1.31
CA LYS A 168 39.51 17.68 -0.80
C LYS A 168 40.36 17.71 0.46
N VAL A 169 40.15 16.75 1.36
CA VAL A 169 40.98 16.59 2.57
C VAL A 169 42.39 16.15 2.15
N GLY A 170 42.51 15.23 1.20
CA GLY A 170 43.78 14.74 0.68
C GLY A 170 44.64 15.84 0.04
N GLU A 171 44.03 16.72 -0.76
CA GLU A 171 44.70 17.91 -1.30
C GLU A 171 45.29 18.80 -0.19
N ARG A 172 44.54 19.03 0.89
CA ARG A 172 45.01 19.83 2.03
C ARG A 172 46.13 19.14 2.80
N VAL A 173 45.97 17.85 3.10
CA VAL A 173 46.97 17.07 3.84
C VAL A 173 48.26 16.97 3.01
N THR A 174 48.15 16.76 1.70
CA THR A 174 49.31 16.73 0.80
C THR A 174 50.01 18.10 0.75
N ALA A 175 49.26 19.20 0.71
CA ALA A 175 49.83 20.55 0.77
C ALA A 175 50.53 20.85 2.11
N GLU A 176 49.95 20.42 3.23
CA GLU A 176 50.54 20.57 4.57
C GLU A 176 51.82 19.75 4.71
N VAL A 177 51.81 18.51 4.24
CA VAL A 177 53.01 17.65 4.24
C VAL A 177 54.10 18.23 3.33
N ALA A 178 53.75 18.72 2.14
CA ALA A 178 54.72 19.35 1.23
C ALA A 178 55.36 20.61 1.84
N ALA A 179 54.60 21.40 2.61
CA ALA A 179 55.14 22.55 3.33
C ALA A 179 56.13 22.13 4.44
N GLN A 180 55.86 21.00 5.13
CA GLN A 180 56.74 20.46 6.16
C GLN A 180 58.03 19.84 5.60
N THR A 181 57.98 19.25 4.40
CA THR A 181 59.15 18.66 3.73
C THR A 181 59.94 19.64 2.86
N GLY A 182 59.53 20.92 2.80
CA GLY A 182 60.15 21.92 1.94
C GLY A 182 60.00 21.61 0.44
N GLY A 183 58.97 20.87 0.05
CA GLY A 183 58.72 20.44 -1.33
C GLY A 183 59.49 19.20 -1.77
N ALA A 184 60.22 18.53 -0.87
CA ALA A 184 60.88 17.27 -1.20
C ALA A 184 59.85 16.17 -1.52
N PRO A 185 59.99 15.44 -2.64
CA PRO A 185 59.04 14.41 -3.05
C PRO A 185 59.05 13.22 -2.08
N LEU A 186 57.87 12.81 -1.62
CA LEU A 186 57.67 11.58 -0.85
C LEU A 186 57.84 10.37 -1.78
N SER A 187 58.49 9.31 -1.29
CA SER A 187 58.71 8.09 -2.09
C SER A 187 57.48 7.17 -2.08
N GLY A 188 57.09 6.67 -3.26
CA GLY A 188 56.19 5.52 -3.45
C GLY A 188 54.92 5.51 -2.56
N ALA A 189 54.81 4.49 -1.71
CA ALA A 189 53.64 4.27 -0.84
C ALA A 189 53.36 5.42 0.15
N SER A 190 54.38 6.19 0.55
CA SER A 190 54.24 7.36 1.43
C SER A 190 53.59 8.56 0.76
N ALA A 191 53.58 8.62 -0.59
CA ALA A 191 52.87 9.65 -1.35
C ALA A 191 51.38 9.34 -1.55
N LEU A 192 51.01 8.05 -1.55
CA LEU A 192 49.62 7.60 -1.77
C LEU A 192 48.72 7.74 -0.52
N GLY A 193 49.31 7.71 0.67
CA GLY A 193 48.58 7.94 1.93
C GLY A 193 47.91 9.32 1.99
N PRO A 194 48.69 10.41 1.85
CA PRO A 194 48.16 11.78 1.92
C PRO A 194 47.11 12.14 0.86
N ALA A 195 47.12 11.49 -0.31
CA ALA A 195 46.16 11.75 -1.38
C ALA A 195 44.75 11.18 -1.12
N SER A 196 44.63 10.19 -0.24
CA SER A 196 43.35 9.60 0.18
C SER A 196 43.43 9.19 1.65
N PRO A 197 43.46 10.19 2.56
CA PRO A 197 43.79 9.97 3.96
C PRO A 197 42.67 9.32 4.76
N ILE A 198 41.44 9.29 4.24
CA ILE A 198 40.26 8.73 4.93
C ILE A 198 39.95 7.35 4.38
N ASP A 199 39.70 6.38 5.26
CA ASP A 199 39.07 5.11 4.91
C ASP A 199 37.56 5.17 5.13
N VAL A 200 36.79 4.62 4.19
CA VAL A 200 35.31 4.69 4.20
C VAL A 200 34.76 3.27 4.28
N LYS A 201 34.27 2.90 5.46
CA LYS A 201 33.70 1.57 5.70
C LYS A 201 32.20 1.61 5.57
N THR A 202 31.64 0.86 4.63
CA THR A 202 30.19 0.69 4.51
C THR A 202 29.74 -0.57 5.26
N THR A 203 28.73 -0.41 6.11
CA THR A 203 28.12 -1.47 6.90
C THR A 203 26.59 -1.41 6.80
N VAL A 204 25.94 -2.50 7.20
CA VAL A 204 24.47 -2.58 7.25
C VAL A 204 24.04 -2.39 8.70
N TYR A 205 23.24 -1.36 8.96
CA TYR A 205 22.62 -1.15 10.26
C TYR A 205 21.47 -2.15 10.45
N ASN A 206 21.54 -2.93 11.53
CA ASN A 206 20.52 -3.93 11.89
C ASN A 206 20.07 -4.77 10.67
N PRO A 207 20.89 -5.72 10.19
CA PRO A 207 20.59 -6.49 8.99
C PRO A 207 19.23 -7.19 9.08
N LEU A 208 18.62 -7.37 7.90
CA LEU A 208 17.39 -8.15 7.78
C LEU A 208 17.71 -9.64 8.01
N PRO A 209 16.89 -10.35 8.80
CA PRO A 209 17.06 -11.80 8.94
C PRO A 209 16.78 -12.53 7.62
N ASN A 210 17.32 -13.74 7.49
CA ASN A 210 16.99 -14.66 6.41
C ASN A 210 15.47 -14.96 6.39
N GLY A 211 14.93 -15.32 5.22
CA GLY A 211 13.48 -15.59 5.07
C GLY A 211 12.61 -14.33 4.93
N THR A 212 13.22 -13.14 4.79
CA THR A 212 12.48 -11.87 4.58
C THR A 212 12.37 -11.44 3.12
N GLY A 213 13.04 -12.13 2.19
CA GLY A 213 13.09 -11.75 0.78
C GLY A 213 13.67 -10.35 0.57
N ASN A 214 14.76 -10.01 1.28
CA ASN A 214 15.34 -8.66 1.30
C ASN A 214 14.31 -7.59 1.70
N GLY A 215 13.49 -7.88 2.71
CA GLY A 215 12.51 -6.93 3.25
C GLY A 215 11.20 -6.84 2.45
N LEU A 216 11.11 -7.54 1.31
CA LEU A 216 9.87 -7.58 0.53
C LEU A 216 8.77 -8.42 1.20
N SER A 217 9.08 -9.26 2.18
CA SER A 217 8.05 -10.04 2.86
C SER A 217 7.02 -9.15 3.57
N ALA A 218 7.41 -7.99 4.11
CA ALA A 218 6.46 -7.02 4.67
C ALA A 218 5.49 -6.46 3.62
N PHE A 219 5.98 -6.20 2.41
CA PHE A 219 5.16 -5.74 1.29
C PHE A 219 4.14 -6.80 0.87
N TYR A 220 4.60 -8.03 0.61
CA TYR A 220 3.71 -9.12 0.21
C TYR A 220 2.71 -9.49 1.31
N TYR A 221 3.13 -9.44 2.58
CA TYR A 221 2.22 -9.69 3.70
C TYR A 221 1.15 -8.62 3.80
N ALA A 222 1.50 -7.32 3.65
CA ALA A 222 0.52 -6.24 3.58
C ALA A 222 -0.46 -6.40 2.40
N LEU A 223 0.06 -6.81 1.23
CA LEU A 223 -0.76 -7.08 0.05
C LEU A 223 -1.75 -8.22 0.31
N LEU A 224 -1.32 -9.30 0.98
CA LEU A 224 -2.21 -10.40 1.37
C LEU A 224 -3.34 -9.92 2.28
N LEU A 225 -3.04 -9.08 3.28
CA LEU A 225 -4.07 -8.52 4.18
C LEU A 225 -5.10 -7.67 3.40
N LEU A 226 -4.64 -6.82 2.48
CA LEU A 226 -5.53 -6.04 1.63
C LEU A 226 -6.39 -6.92 0.73
N LEU A 227 -5.77 -7.90 0.05
CA LEU A 227 -6.47 -8.82 -0.84
C LEU A 227 -7.48 -9.67 -0.08
N ALA A 228 -7.18 -10.09 1.15
CA ALA A 228 -8.12 -10.78 2.03
C ALA A 228 -9.32 -9.90 2.37
N GLY A 229 -9.11 -8.64 2.75
CA GLY A 229 -10.20 -7.70 3.02
C GLY A 229 -11.06 -7.43 1.78
N PHE A 230 -10.42 -7.08 0.66
CA PHE A 230 -11.09 -6.76 -0.59
C PHE A 230 -11.80 -7.98 -1.19
N THR A 231 -11.06 -9.05 -1.50
CA THR A 231 -11.63 -10.27 -2.12
C THR A 231 -12.61 -10.95 -1.18
N GLY A 232 -12.30 -10.98 0.13
CA GLY A 232 -13.21 -11.48 1.15
C GLY A 232 -14.53 -10.71 1.16
N SER A 233 -14.50 -9.38 1.03
CA SER A 233 -15.73 -8.58 0.97
C SER A 233 -16.59 -8.89 -0.25
N ILE A 234 -15.98 -9.20 -1.40
CA ILE A 234 -16.69 -9.61 -2.60
C ILE A 234 -17.35 -10.96 -2.37
N MET A 235 -16.58 -11.94 -1.87
CA MET A 235 -17.08 -13.28 -1.61
C MET A 235 -18.21 -13.27 -0.58
N VAL A 236 -18.02 -12.61 0.56
CA VAL A 236 -19.04 -12.44 1.59
C VAL A 236 -20.25 -11.72 1.03
N SER A 237 -20.07 -10.66 0.24
CA SER A 237 -21.19 -9.92 -0.33
C SER A 237 -22.02 -10.79 -1.28
N THR A 238 -21.37 -11.50 -2.20
CA THR A 238 -22.03 -12.36 -3.18
C THR A 238 -22.70 -13.56 -2.51
N LEU A 239 -22.04 -14.23 -1.57
CA LEU A 239 -22.59 -15.39 -0.88
C LEU A 239 -23.76 -15.01 0.04
N VAL A 240 -23.64 -13.93 0.83
CA VAL A 240 -24.74 -13.45 1.69
C VAL A 240 -25.93 -13.03 0.83
N ASP A 241 -25.69 -12.30 -0.26
CA ASP A 241 -26.77 -11.89 -1.16
C ASP A 241 -27.43 -13.11 -1.83
N SER A 242 -26.65 -14.14 -2.13
CA SER A 242 -27.15 -15.38 -2.70
C SER A 242 -27.98 -16.21 -1.72
N LEU A 243 -27.48 -16.38 -0.49
CA LEU A 243 -28.19 -17.10 0.59
C LEU A 243 -29.48 -16.39 1.02
N LEU A 244 -29.54 -15.06 0.92
CA LEU A 244 -30.75 -14.29 1.22
C LEU A 244 -31.73 -14.20 0.03
N GLY A 245 -31.42 -14.84 -1.11
CA GLY A 245 -32.29 -14.88 -2.29
C GLY A 245 -32.24 -13.64 -3.19
N TYR A 246 -31.29 -12.73 -2.99
CA TYR A 246 -31.14 -11.51 -3.81
C TYR A 246 -30.35 -11.71 -5.10
N VAL A 247 -29.52 -12.75 -5.17
CA VAL A 247 -28.72 -13.13 -6.34
C VAL A 247 -28.83 -14.64 -6.51
N PRO A 248 -29.07 -15.17 -7.73
CA PRO A 248 -29.10 -16.61 -7.93
C PRO A 248 -27.76 -17.24 -7.55
N ALA A 249 -27.81 -18.36 -6.82
CA ALA A 249 -26.63 -19.20 -6.63
C ALA A 249 -26.40 -19.97 -7.94
N GLU A 250 -25.32 -19.64 -8.64
CA GLU A 250 -24.92 -20.32 -9.87
C GLU A 250 -23.69 -21.19 -9.60
N PHE A 251 -23.88 -22.50 -9.55
CA PHE A 251 -22.78 -23.48 -9.50
C PHE A 251 -22.90 -24.41 -10.69
N GLY A 252 -22.26 -24.04 -11.80
CA GLY A 252 -22.33 -24.79 -13.06
C GLY A 252 -23.77 -24.91 -13.56
N PRO A 253 -24.33 -26.13 -13.77
CA PRO A 253 -25.70 -26.31 -14.24
C PRO A 253 -26.76 -26.08 -13.15
N VAL A 254 -26.37 -25.91 -11.88
CA VAL A 254 -27.30 -25.76 -10.76
C VAL A 254 -27.61 -24.28 -10.56
N TYR A 255 -28.85 -23.92 -10.88
CA TYR A 255 -29.42 -22.58 -10.67
C TYR A 255 -30.42 -22.66 -9.50
N ARG A 256 -30.11 -22.04 -8.36
CA ARG A 256 -31.01 -22.03 -7.20
C ARG A 256 -31.28 -20.59 -6.75
N PHE A 257 -32.56 -20.24 -6.73
CA PHE A 257 -33.06 -19.06 -6.04
C PHE A 257 -33.45 -19.49 -4.62
N ALA A 258 -32.78 -18.94 -3.60
CA ALA A 258 -33.22 -19.10 -2.23
C ALA A 258 -34.50 -18.28 -2.00
N GLU A 259 -35.37 -18.73 -1.09
CA GLU A 259 -36.55 -17.93 -0.68
C GLU A 259 -36.09 -16.59 -0.11
N GLN A 260 -36.71 -15.50 -0.57
CA GLN A 260 -36.29 -14.15 -0.21
C GLN A 260 -36.62 -13.84 1.24
N VAL A 261 -35.57 -13.57 2.02
CA VAL A 261 -35.73 -13.14 3.41
C VAL A 261 -35.91 -11.63 3.44
N ASN A 262 -37.03 -11.17 4.03
CA ASN A 262 -37.33 -9.76 4.24
C ASN A 262 -36.39 -9.16 5.31
N ILE A 263 -35.20 -8.74 4.86
CA ILE A 263 -34.18 -8.10 5.70
C ILE A 263 -33.83 -6.74 5.11
N SER A 264 -33.66 -5.73 5.98
CA SER A 264 -33.32 -4.38 5.54
C SER A 264 -31.89 -4.31 5.01
N ARG A 265 -31.58 -3.35 4.12
CA ARG A 265 -30.23 -3.24 3.54
C ARG A 265 -29.19 -3.00 4.62
N PHE A 266 -29.53 -2.20 5.63
CA PHE A 266 -28.66 -1.95 6.77
C PHE A 266 -28.40 -3.23 7.58
N ARG A 267 -29.43 -4.05 7.84
CA ARG A 267 -29.25 -5.34 8.55
C ARG A 267 -28.41 -6.33 7.75
N THR A 268 -28.60 -6.42 6.44
CA THR A 268 -27.73 -7.22 5.56
C THR A 268 -26.28 -6.75 5.66
N LEU A 269 -26.05 -5.42 5.65
CA LEU A 269 -24.72 -4.87 5.71
C LEU A 269 -24.05 -5.14 7.07
N LEU A 270 -24.79 -5.01 8.18
CA LEU A 270 -24.30 -5.40 9.51
C LEU A 270 -23.89 -6.87 9.56
N LEU A 271 -24.68 -7.77 8.97
CA LEU A 271 -24.33 -9.19 8.87
C LEU A 271 -23.03 -9.38 8.07
N LYS A 272 -22.89 -8.70 6.93
CA LYS A 272 -21.67 -8.74 6.11
C LYS A 272 -20.46 -8.23 6.89
N TRP A 273 -20.59 -7.14 7.64
CA TRP A 273 -19.51 -6.63 8.50
C TRP A 273 -19.14 -7.63 9.60
N GLY A 274 -20.12 -8.23 10.27
CA GLY A 274 -19.87 -9.26 11.28
C GLY A 274 -19.13 -10.47 10.70
N LEU A 275 -19.57 -10.98 9.56
CA LEU A 275 -18.89 -12.07 8.85
C LEU A 275 -17.49 -11.68 8.39
N MET A 276 -17.28 -10.44 7.94
CA MET A 276 -15.95 -9.95 7.59
C MET A 276 -14.99 -9.93 8.79
N THR A 277 -15.46 -9.54 9.97
CA THR A 277 -14.64 -9.56 11.19
C THR A 277 -14.27 -10.98 11.60
N VAL A 278 -15.20 -11.94 11.52
CA VAL A 278 -14.92 -13.36 11.78
C VAL A 278 -13.92 -13.92 10.78
N LEU A 279 -14.12 -13.62 9.49
CA LEU A 279 -13.18 -13.99 8.44
C LEU A 279 -11.79 -13.41 8.70
N ALA A 280 -11.70 -12.14 9.12
CA ALA A 280 -10.45 -11.48 9.45
C ALA A 280 -9.67 -12.19 10.57
N LEU A 281 -10.35 -12.59 11.65
CA LEU A 281 -9.77 -13.37 12.75
C LEU A 281 -9.10 -14.66 12.25
N LEU A 282 -9.83 -15.41 11.42
CA LEU A 282 -9.37 -16.69 10.88
C LEU A 282 -8.26 -16.51 9.83
N THR A 283 -8.47 -15.63 8.85
CA THR A 283 -7.53 -15.40 7.75
C THR A 283 -6.20 -14.86 8.26
N SER A 284 -6.21 -13.93 9.22
CA SER A 284 -4.95 -13.42 9.80
C SER A 284 -4.18 -14.51 10.54
N ALA A 285 -4.87 -15.42 11.25
CA ALA A 285 -4.23 -16.55 11.92
C ALA A 285 -3.64 -17.54 10.90
N VAL A 286 -4.39 -17.87 9.85
CA VAL A 286 -3.93 -18.74 8.75
C VAL A 286 -2.72 -18.14 8.05
N TYR A 287 -2.71 -16.85 7.75
CA TYR A 287 -1.57 -16.18 7.13
C TYR A 287 -0.32 -16.22 8.01
N MET A 288 -0.47 -16.06 9.32
CA MET A 288 0.65 -16.26 10.24
C MET A 288 1.16 -17.69 10.25
N ALA A 289 0.26 -18.68 10.28
CA ALA A 289 0.65 -20.09 10.24
C ALA A 289 1.41 -20.44 8.95
N ILE A 290 0.92 -19.98 7.80
CA ILE A 290 1.58 -20.17 6.50
C ILE A 290 2.93 -19.45 6.48
N ALA A 291 3.00 -18.19 6.90
CA ALA A 291 4.25 -17.43 6.92
C ALA A 291 5.30 -18.09 7.83
N HIS A 292 4.90 -18.56 9.01
CA HIS A 292 5.77 -19.31 9.90
C HIS A 292 6.24 -20.64 9.28
N GLY A 293 5.32 -21.39 8.65
CA GLY A 293 5.64 -22.65 7.95
C GLY A 293 6.59 -22.48 6.76
N LEU A 294 6.57 -21.30 6.12
CA LEU A 294 7.50 -20.94 5.03
C LEU A 294 8.84 -20.35 5.54
N GLY A 295 9.05 -20.29 6.87
CA GLY A 295 10.29 -19.80 7.47
C GLY A 295 10.43 -18.28 7.53
N MET A 296 9.32 -17.53 7.41
CA MET A 296 9.34 -16.07 7.59
C MET A 296 9.49 -15.72 9.08
N PRO A 297 10.45 -14.86 9.46
CA PRO A 297 10.62 -14.45 10.85
C PRO A 297 9.50 -13.49 11.29
N ILE A 298 8.81 -13.84 12.39
CA ILE A 298 7.69 -13.09 12.94
C ILE A 298 7.96 -12.78 14.43
N PRO A 299 8.68 -11.70 14.74
CA PRO A 299 9.07 -11.40 16.12
C PRO A 299 7.89 -10.99 17.01
N ALA A 300 6.93 -10.24 16.46
CA ALA A 300 5.77 -9.71 17.20
C ALA A 300 4.47 -10.40 16.80
N GLY A 301 4.42 -11.74 16.87
CA GLY A 301 3.31 -12.56 16.36
C GLY A 301 1.92 -12.09 16.79
N TRP A 302 1.68 -11.90 18.09
CA TRP A 302 0.36 -11.47 18.57
C TRP A 302 -0.04 -10.07 18.06
N LYS A 303 0.90 -9.12 17.98
CA LYS A 303 0.65 -7.76 17.48
C LYS A 303 0.37 -7.80 15.98
N LEU A 304 1.12 -8.60 15.23
CA LEU A 304 0.92 -8.79 13.80
C LEU A 304 -0.43 -9.42 13.50
N TRP A 305 -0.84 -10.42 14.30
CA TRP A 305 -2.17 -11.00 14.20
C TRP A 305 -3.27 -9.95 14.39
N LEU A 306 -3.25 -9.21 15.51
CA LEU A 306 -4.26 -8.19 15.78
C LEU A 306 -4.29 -7.10 14.70
N TYR A 307 -3.12 -6.66 14.25
CA TYR A 307 -3.04 -5.69 13.17
C TYR A 307 -3.58 -6.25 11.85
N GLY A 308 -3.30 -7.52 11.54
CA GLY A 308 -3.85 -8.22 10.38
C GLY A 308 -5.37 -8.32 10.43
N VAL A 309 -5.94 -8.70 11.57
CA VAL A 309 -7.40 -8.71 11.80
C VAL A 309 -7.99 -7.32 11.59
N PHE A 310 -7.35 -6.30 12.16
CA PHE A 310 -7.79 -4.91 12.04
C PHE A 310 -7.76 -4.41 10.59
N ALA A 311 -6.67 -4.65 9.87
CA ALA A 311 -6.51 -4.25 8.47
C ALA A 311 -7.51 -4.96 7.55
N ILE A 312 -7.66 -6.29 7.68
CA ILE A 312 -8.62 -7.08 6.88
C ILE A 312 -10.04 -6.60 7.16
N THR A 313 -10.39 -6.35 8.43
CA THR A 313 -11.71 -5.84 8.81
C THR A 313 -11.95 -4.44 8.23
N ALA A 314 -11.00 -3.52 8.36
CA ALA A 314 -11.11 -2.15 7.85
C ALA A 314 -11.32 -2.12 6.34
N VAL A 315 -10.49 -2.85 5.59
CA VAL A 315 -10.61 -2.97 4.13
C VAL A 315 -11.91 -3.67 3.74
N GLY A 316 -12.25 -4.76 4.44
CA GLY A 316 -13.46 -5.55 4.19
C GLY A 316 -14.77 -4.79 4.42
N VAL A 317 -14.86 -4.06 5.52
CA VAL A 317 -15.99 -3.19 5.85
C VAL A 317 -16.11 -2.06 4.84
N THR A 318 -15.00 -1.41 4.49
CA THR A 318 -15.01 -0.30 3.52
C THR A 318 -15.42 -0.79 2.13
N SER A 319 -14.88 -1.92 1.68
CA SER A 319 -15.21 -2.49 0.38
C SER A 319 -16.65 -3.01 0.31
N SER A 320 -17.12 -3.75 1.32
CA SER A 320 -18.53 -4.19 1.38
C SER A 320 -19.51 -3.02 1.46
N SER A 321 -19.12 -1.92 2.10
CA SER A 321 -19.89 -0.68 2.13
C SER A 321 -19.97 -0.02 0.74
N LEU A 322 -18.85 0.10 0.02
CA LEU A 322 -18.84 0.59 -1.36
C LEU A 322 -19.76 -0.24 -2.27
N ILE A 323 -19.71 -1.57 -2.14
CA ILE A 323 -20.58 -2.49 -2.89
C ILE A 323 -22.05 -2.28 -2.49
N ALA A 324 -22.35 -2.10 -1.21
CA ALA A 324 -23.72 -1.86 -0.75
C ALA A 324 -24.31 -0.53 -1.25
N VAL A 325 -23.46 0.50 -1.41
CA VAL A 325 -23.86 1.83 -1.89
C VAL A 325 -24.01 1.88 -3.41
N LEU A 326 -23.02 1.35 -4.14
CA LEU A 326 -22.87 1.54 -5.57
C LEU A 326 -23.19 0.28 -6.41
N GLY A 327 -23.48 -0.85 -5.77
CA GLY A 327 -23.68 -2.14 -6.44
C GLY A 327 -22.40 -2.59 -7.17
N SER A 328 -22.55 -3.05 -8.41
CA SER A 328 -21.42 -3.50 -9.25
C SER A 328 -20.37 -2.41 -9.50
N MET A 329 -20.77 -1.13 -9.52
CA MET A 329 -19.81 -0.02 -9.62
C MET A 329 -18.95 0.12 -8.36
N GLY A 330 -19.47 -0.33 -7.21
CA GLY A 330 -18.73 -0.39 -5.95
C GLY A 330 -17.56 -1.37 -6.00
N LEU A 331 -17.72 -2.49 -6.73
CA LEU A 331 -16.62 -3.44 -6.97
C LEU A 331 -15.46 -2.78 -7.73
N LEU A 332 -15.78 -2.04 -8.80
CA LEU A 332 -14.78 -1.32 -9.59
C LEU A 332 -14.11 -0.22 -8.78
N ALA A 333 -14.88 0.53 -7.97
CA ALA A 333 -14.36 1.56 -7.08
C ALA A 333 -13.41 0.96 -6.03
N SER A 334 -13.81 -0.15 -5.39
CA SER A 334 -12.96 -0.87 -4.43
C SER A 334 -11.68 -1.41 -5.10
N MET A 335 -11.79 -2.00 -6.28
CA MET A 335 -10.62 -2.47 -7.04
C MET A 335 -9.65 -1.32 -7.34
N LEU A 336 -10.18 -0.16 -7.75
CA LEU A 336 -9.37 1.01 -8.03
C LEU A 336 -8.62 1.49 -6.77
N VAL A 337 -9.32 1.60 -5.64
CA VAL A 337 -8.74 2.12 -4.39
C VAL A 337 -7.76 1.13 -3.76
N PHE A 338 -8.12 -0.15 -3.62
CA PHE A 338 -7.35 -1.13 -2.86
C PHE A 338 -6.29 -1.88 -3.67
N VAL A 339 -6.40 -1.90 -5.01
CA VAL A 339 -5.50 -2.67 -5.87
C VAL A 339 -4.72 -1.74 -6.80
N ILE A 340 -5.44 -1.00 -7.65
CA ILE A 340 -4.82 -0.19 -8.73
C ILE A 340 -3.99 0.95 -8.15
N LEU A 341 -4.54 1.71 -7.21
CA LEU A 341 -3.83 2.84 -6.65
C LEU A 341 -2.76 2.42 -5.64
N GLY A 342 -2.91 1.26 -5.00
CA GLY A 342 -2.10 0.90 -3.83
C GLY A 342 -0.68 0.43 -4.11
N LEU A 343 -0.46 -0.33 -5.18
CA LEU A 343 0.89 -0.83 -5.52
C LEU A 343 1.93 0.29 -5.70
N PRO A 344 1.69 1.31 -6.55
CA PRO A 344 2.67 2.37 -6.77
C PRO A 344 2.75 3.40 -5.61
N SER A 345 1.72 3.52 -4.76
CA SER A 345 1.76 4.39 -3.57
C SER A 345 2.27 3.70 -2.30
N ALA A 346 2.48 2.38 -2.30
CA ALA A 346 2.88 1.63 -1.11
C ALA A 346 4.22 2.10 -0.52
N GLY A 347 5.13 2.62 -1.35
CA GLY A 347 6.46 3.05 -0.91
C GLY A 347 7.38 1.90 -0.47
N ALA A 348 7.06 0.67 -0.89
CA ALA A 348 7.70 -0.54 -0.36
C ALA A 348 8.93 -0.99 -1.16
N THR A 349 8.85 -0.93 -2.49
CA THR A 349 9.96 -1.27 -3.40
C THR A 349 10.77 -0.04 -3.76
N VAL A 350 10.08 1.06 -4.06
CA VAL A 350 10.65 2.37 -4.34
C VAL A 350 10.29 3.32 -3.19
N PRO A 351 11.27 3.99 -2.55
CA PRO A 351 11.03 5.03 -1.57
C PRO A 351 10.03 6.10 -2.06
N LEU A 352 9.17 6.62 -1.18
CA LEU A 352 8.22 7.68 -1.54
C LEU A 352 8.93 8.97 -2.00
N GLU A 353 10.18 9.14 -1.58
CA GLU A 353 11.07 10.21 -1.94
C GLU A 353 11.57 10.10 -3.38
N ALA A 354 11.48 8.91 -3.98
CA ALA A 354 11.95 8.57 -5.31
C ALA A 354 10.81 8.27 -6.31
N VAL A 355 9.54 8.42 -5.91
CA VAL A 355 8.39 8.32 -6.82
C VAL A 355 7.89 9.70 -7.25
N PRO A 356 7.18 9.82 -8.38
CA PRO A 356 6.52 11.07 -8.79
C PRO A 356 5.62 11.67 -7.69
N PRO A 357 5.45 13.02 -7.65
CA PRO A 357 4.71 13.70 -6.58
C PRO A 357 3.27 13.21 -6.39
N PHE A 358 2.62 12.76 -7.47
CA PHE A 358 1.28 12.20 -7.43
C PHE A 358 1.18 10.98 -6.49
N PHE A 359 2.12 10.04 -6.57
CA PHE A 359 2.11 8.85 -5.72
C PHE A 359 2.46 9.16 -4.27
N ARG A 360 3.33 10.15 -4.04
CA ARG A 360 3.63 10.66 -2.68
C ARG A 360 2.41 11.31 -2.04
N TRP A 361 1.61 12.04 -2.80
CA TRP A 361 0.34 12.59 -2.32
C TRP A 361 -0.68 11.48 -2.00
N LEU A 362 -0.82 10.51 -2.90
CA LEU A 362 -1.71 9.37 -2.75
C LEU A 362 -1.38 8.53 -1.51
N ALA A 363 -0.09 8.27 -1.26
CA ALA A 363 0.39 7.51 -0.11
C ALA A 363 -0.09 8.07 1.24
N LYS A 364 -0.41 9.37 1.34
CA LYS A 364 -0.90 9.99 2.59
C LYS A 364 -2.20 9.37 3.11
N PHE A 365 -3.03 8.82 2.23
CA PHE A 365 -4.33 8.26 2.60
C PHE A 365 -4.61 6.88 2.00
N GLU A 366 -3.80 6.45 1.03
CA GLU A 366 -4.03 5.20 0.34
C GLU A 366 -3.84 3.98 1.28
N PRO A 367 -4.81 3.03 1.35
CA PRO A 367 -4.79 1.94 2.33
C PRO A 367 -3.57 1.03 2.30
N MET A 368 -3.06 0.68 1.11
CA MET A 368 -1.90 -0.22 0.94
C MET A 368 -0.65 0.36 1.60
N HIS A 369 -0.39 1.66 1.41
CA HIS A 369 0.72 2.34 2.09
C HIS A 369 0.61 2.22 3.61
N GLN A 370 -0.59 2.46 4.15
CA GLN A 370 -0.84 2.45 5.60
C GLN A 370 -0.68 1.04 6.17
N VAL A 371 -1.24 0.02 5.49
CA VAL A 371 -1.07 -1.37 5.90
C VAL A 371 0.40 -1.80 5.82
N PHE A 372 1.11 -1.41 4.77
CA PHE A 372 2.54 -1.66 4.63
C PHE A 372 3.36 -1.05 5.79
N LEU A 373 3.12 0.21 6.17
CA LEU A 373 3.83 0.84 7.29
C LEU A 373 3.63 0.07 8.60
N GLY A 374 2.40 -0.34 8.91
CA GLY A 374 2.11 -1.12 10.11
C GLY A 374 2.77 -2.51 10.10
N VAL A 375 2.67 -3.22 8.97
CA VAL A 375 3.30 -4.54 8.82
C VAL A 375 4.83 -4.45 8.90
N ARG A 376 5.45 -3.50 8.19
CA ARG A 376 6.91 -3.25 8.23
C ARG A 376 7.37 -2.93 9.65
N SER A 377 6.62 -2.09 10.36
CA SER A 377 6.93 -1.74 11.75
C SER A 377 6.94 -2.97 12.67
N LEU A 378 5.90 -3.80 12.58
CA LEU A 378 5.75 -4.99 13.42
C LEU A 378 6.74 -6.10 13.09
N LEU A 379 7.13 -6.24 11.82
CA LEU A 379 8.07 -7.26 11.38
C LEU A 379 9.53 -6.86 11.58
N TYR A 380 9.89 -5.61 11.29
CA TYR A 380 11.30 -5.21 11.18
C TYR A 380 11.72 -4.14 12.21
N LEU A 381 10.79 -3.36 12.75
CA LEU A 381 11.09 -2.16 13.58
C LEU A 381 10.54 -2.29 15.00
N ASN A 382 10.41 -3.52 15.50
CA ASN A 382 9.95 -3.87 16.86
C ASN A 382 8.55 -3.33 17.25
N GLY A 383 7.76 -2.84 16.29
CA GLY A 383 6.46 -2.23 16.55
C GLY A 383 6.52 -0.90 17.30
N GLN A 384 7.58 -0.11 17.11
CA GLN A 384 7.66 1.22 17.73
C GLN A 384 6.60 2.17 17.14
N PRO A 385 5.85 2.94 17.94
CA PRO A 385 4.82 3.85 17.44
C PRO A 385 5.32 4.81 16.35
N GLU A 386 6.51 5.37 16.54
CA GLU A 386 7.13 6.38 15.67
C GLU A 386 7.76 5.83 14.38
N SER A 387 7.78 4.50 14.22
CA SER A 387 8.27 3.84 13.00
C SER A 387 7.22 3.76 11.87
N GLY A 388 6.06 4.40 12.10
CA GLY A 388 4.91 4.41 11.19
C GLY A 388 3.71 3.61 11.73
N LEU A 389 3.84 2.87 12.83
CA LEU A 389 2.75 2.06 13.38
C LEU A 389 1.59 2.92 13.89
N SER A 390 1.85 4.03 14.58
CA SER A 390 0.78 4.91 15.08
C SER A 390 -0.02 5.52 13.93
N HIS A 391 0.67 5.97 12.89
CA HIS A 391 0.05 6.52 11.68
C HIS A 391 -0.75 5.45 10.95
N ALA A 392 -0.18 4.25 10.77
CA ALA A 392 -0.85 3.11 10.15
C ALA A 392 -2.15 2.72 10.88
N LEU A 393 -2.11 2.64 12.22
CA LEU A 393 -3.28 2.36 13.06
C LEU A 393 -4.34 3.46 12.92
N LEU A 394 -3.93 4.74 13.00
CA LEU A 394 -4.83 5.88 12.87
C LEU A 394 -5.51 5.91 11.50
N MET A 395 -4.74 5.78 10.42
CA MET A 395 -5.27 5.85 9.07
C MET A 395 -6.14 4.65 8.72
N THR A 396 -5.80 3.46 9.21
CA THR A 396 -6.66 2.27 9.08
C THR A 396 -7.96 2.45 9.87
N ALA A 397 -7.91 3.07 11.06
CA ALA A 397 -9.11 3.41 11.83
C ALA A 397 -9.98 4.43 11.12
N ILE A 398 -9.38 5.48 10.54
CA ILE A 398 -10.08 6.47 9.73
C ILE A 398 -10.75 5.79 8.53
N GLY A 399 -10.04 4.91 7.82
CA GLY A 399 -10.60 4.12 6.72
C GLY A 399 -11.81 3.28 7.15
N LEU A 400 -11.70 2.56 8.27
CA LEU A 400 -12.80 1.80 8.85
C LEU A 400 -14.00 2.69 9.19
N VAL A 401 -13.77 3.84 9.86
CA VAL A 401 -14.84 4.80 10.21
C VAL A 401 -15.51 5.34 8.94
N ILE A 402 -14.75 5.69 7.91
CA ILE A 402 -15.29 6.10 6.61
C ILE A 402 -16.15 4.99 6.02
N GLY A 403 -15.69 3.74 6.03
CA GLY A 403 -16.46 2.58 5.56
C GLY A 403 -17.78 2.42 6.32
N LEU A 404 -17.73 2.44 7.66
CA LEU A 404 -18.89 2.32 8.54
C LEU A 404 -19.90 3.45 8.33
N LEU A 405 -19.44 4.70 8.24
CA LEU A 405 -20.31 5.86 8.02
C LEU A 405 -20.89 5.84 6.60
N LEU A 406 -20.06 5.61 5.59
CA LEU A 406 -20.50 5.56 4.19
C LEU A 406 -21.56 4.48 4.02
N GLY A 407 -21.27 3.24 4.43
CA GLY A 407 -22.20 2.13 4.29
C GLY A 407 -23.43 2.26 5.20
N GLY A 408 -23.21 2.58 6.48
CA GLY A 408 -24.27 2.66 7.48
C GLY A 408 -25.26 3.79 7.21
N LEU A 409 -24.78 5.02 6.98
CA LEU A 409 -25.65 6.17 6.73
C LEU A 409 -26.43 6.01 5.43
N THR A 410 -25.79 5.62 4.34
CA THR A 410 -26.45 5.49 3.03
C THR A 410 -27.49 4.38 3.02
N THR A 411 -27.17 3.20 3.55
CA THR A 411 -28.13 2.08 3.60
C THR A 411 -29.26 2.36 4.57
N HIS A 412 -29.01 3.05 5.69
CA HIS A 412 -30.05 3.53 6.59
C HIS A 412 -30.96 4.55 5.90
N LEU A 413 -30.41 5.48 5.12
CA LEU A 413 -31.19 6.44 4.32
C LEU A 413 -32.00 5.73 3.22
N TYR A 414 -31.46 4.69 2.59
CA TYR A 414 -32.20 3.88 1.62
C TYR A 414 -33.37 3.14 2.26
N ASP A 415 -33.16 2.53 3.42
CA ASP A 415 -34.21 1.86 4.18
C ASP A 415 -35.30 2.87 4.61
N ARG A 416 -34.91 4.06 5.11
CA ARG A 416 -35.86 5.13 5.51
C ARG A 416 -36.66 5.69 4.34
N LYS A 417 -36.08 5.75 3.14
CA LYS A 417 -36.78 6.20 1.91
C LYS A 417 -37.60 5.09 1.25
N GLY A 418 -37.67 3.90 1.85
CA GLY A 418 -38.45 2.79 1.32
C GLY A 418 -37.81 2.08 0.12
N PHE A 419 -36.53 2.34 -0.19
CA PHE A 419 -35.77 1.64 -1.23
C PHE A 419 -35.34 0.23 -0.78
N HIS A 420 -36.30 -0.54 -0.26
CA HIS A 420 -36.12 -1.93 0.08
C HIS A 420 -35.59 -2.68 -1.14
N ARG A 421 -34.67 -3.60 -0.90
CA ARG A 421 -34.16 -4.49 -1.93
C ARG A 421 -35.27 -5.51 -2.21
N ILE A 422 -36.31 -5.12 -2.95
CA ILE A 422 -37.37 -6.04 -3.41
C ILE A 422 -37.11 -6.36 -4.89
N PRO A 423 -36.24 -7.33 -5.21
CA PRO A 423 -36.28 -7.99 -6.50
C PRO A 423 -37.39 -9.05 -6.48
N GLY A 424 -38.67 -8.63 -6.57
CA GLY A 424 -39.83 -9.54 -6.49
C GLY A 424 -41.15 -8.93 -6.99
N ALA A 425 -41.14 -7.65 -7.37
CA ALA A 425 -42.27 -7.03 -8.08
C ALA A 425 -42.61 -7.76 -9.39
N VAL A 426 -41.63 -8.43 -10.00
CA VAL A 426 -41.80 -9.21 -11.23
C VAL A 426 -42.54 -10.53 -10.97
N GLU A 427 -42.22 -11.27 -9.90
CA GLU A 427 -42.94 -12.49 -9.54
C GLU A 427 -44.35 -12.19 -9.00
N MET A 428 -44.53 -11.12 -8.22
CA MET A 428 -45.86 -10.69 -7.78
C MET A 428 -46.73 -10.16 -8.94
N ALA A 429 -46.14 -9.52 -9.95
CA ALA A 429 -46.88 -9.09 -11.15
C ALA A 429 -47.25 -10.27 -12.06
N ILE A 430 -46.35 -11.24 -12.26
CA ILE A 430 -46.62 -12.47 -13.01
C ILE A 430 -47.69 -13.30 -12.30
N ALA A 431 -47.61 -13.44 -10.97
CA ALA A 431 -48.63 -14.12 -10.18
C ALA A 431 -50.00 -13.42 -10.25
N ALA A 432 -50.03 -12.09 -10.21
CA ALA A 432 -51.25 -11.31 -10.35
C ALA A 432 -51.86 -11.41 -11.77
N GLU A 433 -51.04 -11.45 -12.82
CA GLU A 433 -51.49 -11.58 -14.22
C GLU A 433 -52.01 -12.99 -14.53
N HIS A 434 -51.35 -14.04 -14.00
CA HIS A 434 -51.86 -15.41 -14.07
C HIS A 434 -53.18 -15.58 -13.30
N GLN A 435 -53.33 -14.97 -12.12
CA GLN A 435 -54.59 -14.96 -11.38
C GLN A 435 -55.71 -14.22 -12.14
N ALA A 436 -55.42 -13.07 -12.74
CA ALA A 436 -56.39 -12.30 -13.51
C ALA A 436 -56.87 -13.04 -14.76
N GLN A 437 -55.98 -13.75 -15.47
CA GLN A 437 -56.34 -14.56 -16.63
C GLN A 437 -57.17 -15.81 -16.26
N HIS A 438 -56.88 -16.44 -15.12
CA HIS A 438 -57.68 -17.56 -14.62
C HIS A 438 -59.11 -17.12 -14.27
N GLN A 439 -59.25 -16.01 -13.55
CA GLN A 439 -60.56 -15.44 -13.21
C GLN A 439 -61.34 -14.97 -14.43
N ALA A 440 -60.67 -14.43 -15.46
CA ALA A 440 -61.32 -14.04 -16.71
C ALA A 440 -61.84 -15.26 -17.50
N LYS A 441 -61.10 -16.38 -17.50
CA LYS A 441 -61.53 -17.64 -18.13
C LYS A 441 -62.70 -18.31 -17.39
N GLU A 442 -62.70 -18.28 -16.06
CA GLU A 442 -63.83 -18.77 -15.26
C GLU A 442 -65.09 -17.95 -15.52
N ARG A 443 -64.99 -16.61 -15.50
CA ARG A 443 -66.13 -15.73 -15.81
C ARG A 443 -66.66 -15.87 -17.24
N ALA A 444 -65.80 -16.19 -18.20
CA ALA A 444 -66.22 -16.47 -19.58
C ALA A 444 -66.96 -17.81 -19.68
N ARG A 445 -66.49 -18.85 -18.98
CA ARG A 445 -67.18 -20.14 -18.88
C ARG A 445 -68.54 -20.05 -18.19
N ASP A 446 -68.63 -19.25 -17.12
CA ASP A 446 -69.89 -19.02 -16.41
C ASP A 446 -70.88 -18.20 -17.26
N ARG A 447 -70.40 -17.31 -18.14
CA ARG A 447 -71.26 -16.61 -19.10
C ARG A 447 -71.79 -17.51 -20.19
N ASP A 448 -70.94 -18.35 -20.80
CA ASP A 448 -71.32 -19.30 -21.84
C ASP A 448 -72.34 -20.34 -21.31
N SER A 449 -72.19 -20.80 -20.06
CA SER A 449 -73.14 -21.73 -19.44
C SER A 449 -74.47 -21.08 -19.06
N THR A 450 -74.48 -19.77 -18.80
CA THR A 450 -75.70 -19.01 -18.49
C THR A 450 -76.46 -18.59 -19.76
N GLU A 451 -75.76 -18.26 -20.86
CA GLU A 451 -76.37 -18.00 -22.18
C GLU A 451 -76.91 -19.30 -22.81
N SER A 452 -76.17 -20.41 -22.72
CA SER A 452 -76.65 -21.72 -23.19
C SER A 452 -77.90 -22.23 -22.44
N SER A 453 -78.09 -21.85 -21.18
CA SER A 453 -79.26 -22.27 -20.38
C SER A 453 -80.45 -21.31 -20.50
N SER A 454 -80.28 -20.15 -21.14
CA SER A 454 -81.36 -19.20 -21.42
C SER A 454 -81.88 -19.25 -22.86
N GLU A 455 -81.20 -19.96 -23.77
CA GLU A 455 -81.71 -20.30 -25.11
C GLU A 455 -82.51 -21.63 -25.17
N GLU A 456 -82.56 -22.42 -24.08
CA GLU A 456 -83.31 -23.69 -24.00
C GLU A 456 -84.62 -23.62 -23.18
N THR A 457 -85.11 -22.42 -22.84
CA THR A 457 -86.46 -22.18 -22.30
C THR A 457 -87.22 -21.20 -23.16
#